data_AF-A0A847ABZ8-F1
#
_entry.id   AF-A0A847ABZ8-F1
#
_cell.length_a   1.000
_cell.length_b   1.000
_cell.length_c   1.000
_cell.angle_alpha   90.00
_cell.angle_beta   90.00
_cell.angle_gamma   90.00
#
_symmetry.space_group_name_H-M   'P 1'
#
loop_
_entity.id
_entity.type
_entity.pdbx_description
1 polymer ?
#
loop_
_entity_poly.entity_id
_entity_poly.type
_entity_poly.pdbx_seq_one_letter_code
_entity_poly.pdbx_strand_id
1 'polypeptide(L)'
;MALLLVCIIAGAAAAAPKYKWSFAQPWTRPVADKGYQLFCDKVKEYTNGDIEITLHPNGLLGTHDESFHGVTDGSTEIAALSPYVNLIPVGMMNWMPWTVSTFD
;
A
#
# COMPACT_ATOMS: atom_id res chain seq x y z
N MET A 1 -45.33 -33.41 -4.29
CA MET A 1 -43.99 -33.24 -4.88
C MET A 1 -43.68 -31.75 -4.86
N ALA A 2 -42.96 -31.27 -3.86
CA ALA A 2 -42.46 -29.90 -3.80
C ALA A 2 -41.21 -29.92 -2.92
N LEU A 3 -40.06 -30.12 -3.57
CA LEU A 3 -38.75 -30.15 -2.93
C LEU A 3 -38.36 -28.70 -2.64
N LEU A 4 -38.37 -28.32 -1.36
CA LEU A 4 -37.96 -27.01 -0.90
C LEU A 4 -36.44 -26.91 -1.04
N LEU A 5 -35.97 -26.17 -2.05
CA LEU A 5 -34.57 -25.92 -2.33
C LEU A 5 -34.02 -24.97 -1.25
N VAL A 6 -33.40 -25.52 -0.19
CA VAL A 6 -32.66 -24.73 0.79
C VAL A 6 -31.36 -24.29 0.12
N CYS A 7 -31.33 -23.04 -0.37
CA CYS A 7 -30.12 -22.38 -0.79
C CYS A 7 -29.22 -22.20 0.43
N ILE A 8 -28.25 -23.10 0.61
CA ILE A 8 -27.14 -22.93 1.52
C ILE A 8 -26.28 -21.81 0.94
N ILE A 9 -26.60 -20.57 1.27
CA ILE A 9 -25.65 -19.46 1.14
C ILE A 9 -24.67 -19.65 2.29
N ALA A 10 -23.73 -20.58 2.11
CA ALA A 10 -22.52 -20.62 2.91
C ALA A 10 -21.77 -19.33 2.55
N GLY A 11 -22.11 -18.23 3.24
CA GLY A 11 -21.27 -17.06 3.27
C GLY A 11 -19.92 -17.56 3.76
N ALA A 12 -18.92 -17.52 2.87
CA ALA A 12 -17.54 -17.80 3.26
C ALA A 12 -17.25 -16.90 4.46
N ALA A 13 -17.14 -17.49 5.64
CA ALA A 13 -16.61 -16.79 6.78
C ALA A 13 -15.20 -16.38 6.36
N ALA A 14 -15.03 -15.12 6.00
CA ALA A 14 -13.72 -14.60 5.60
C ALA A 14 -12.80 -14.84 6.79
N ALA A 15 -11.85 -15.77 6.61
CA ALA A 15 -10.86 -16.05 7.63
C ALA A 15 -10.15 -14.72 7.98
N ALA A 16 -9.79 -14.55 9.25
CA ALA A 16 -9.02 -13.38 9.65
C ALA A 16 -7.74 -13.31 8.82
N PRO A 17 -7.30 -12.11 8.38
CA PRO A 17 -6.12 -11.98 7.56
C PRO A 17 -4.91 -12.53 8.31
N LYS A 18 -4.10 -13.34 7.61
CA LYS A 18 -2.86 -13.92 8.14
C LYS A 18 -1.82 -12.84 8.39
N TYR A 19 -1.81 -11.81 7.55
CA TYR A 19 -0.92 -10.67 7.64
C TYR A 19 -1.73 -9.37 7.66
N LYS A 20 -1.43 -8.52 8.64
CA LYS A 20 -1.95 -7.16 8.74
C LYS A 20 -0.79 -6.21 8.61
N TRP A 21 -0.72 -5.49 7.50
CA TRP A 21 0.39 -4.64 7.15
C TRP A 21 -0.01 -3.17 7.16
N SER A 22 0.96 -2.32 7.50
CA SER A 22 0.82 -0.87 7.47
C SER A 22 1.51 -0.31 6.23
N PHE A 23 0.83 0.63 5.58
CA PHE A 23 1.38 1.36 4.44
C PHE A 23 1.44 2.87 4.76
N ALA A 24 2.64 3.38 5.03
CA ALA A 24 2.89 4.79 5.28
C ALA A 24 2.91 5.61 3.99
N GLN A 25 2.12 6.68 3.94
CA GLN A 25 2.16 7.65 2.87
C GLN A 25 2.37 9.05 3.50
N PRO A 26 3.55 9.68 3.32
CA PRO A 26 3.97 10.82 4.14
C PRO A 26 3.49 12.19 3.63
N TRP A 27 2.70 12.28 2.56
CA TRP A 27 2.35 13.56 1.91
C TRP A 27 0.85 13.69 1.63
N THR A 28 0.29 14.89 1.67
CA THR A 28 -1.09 15.06 1.17
C THR A 28 -1.15 14.96 -0.35
N ARG A 29 -1.59 13.81 -0.87
CA ARG A 29 -1.66 13.51 -2.32
C ARG A 29 -2.92 12.71 -2.68
N PRO A 30 -4.12 13.33 -2.62
CA PRO A 30 -5.39 12.62 -2.70
C PRO A 30 -5.60 11.82 -4.00
N VAL A 31 -4.97 12.21 -5.11
CA VAL A 31 -5.02 11.44 -6.37
C VAL A 31 -4.17 10.17 -6.27
N ALA A 32 -2.96 10.26 -5.72
CA ALA A 32 -2.09 9.11 -5.52
C ALA A 32 -2.67 8.16 -4.47
N ASP A 33 -3.30 8.69 -3.42
CA ASP A 33 -3.94 7.91 -2.36
C ASP A 33 -5.02 6.96 -2.91
N LYS A 34 -5.76 7.37 -3.96
CA LYS A 34 -6.69 6.46 -4.65
C LYS A 34 -5.98 5.28 -5.32
N GLY A 35 -4.81 5.53 -5.92
CA GLY A 35 -3.98 4.48 -6.51
C GLY A 35 -3.41 3.54 -5.45
N TYR A 36 -2.97 4.08 -4.31
CA TYR A 36 -2.50 3.29 -3.18
C TYR A 36 -3.61 2.47 -2.54
N GLN A 37 -4.81 3.02 -2.41
CA GLN A 37 -5.97 2.26 -1.93
C GLN A 37 -6.31 1.12 -2.89
N LEU A 38 -6.31 1.38 -4.20
CA LEU A 38 -6.51 0.33 -5.20
C LEU A 38 -5.46 -0.78 -5.09
N PHE A 39 -4.20 -0.43 -4.82
CA PHE A 39 -3.15 -1.40 -4.54
C PHE A 39 -3.50 -2.27 -3.32
N CYS A 40 -3.90 -1.66 -2.19
CA CYS A 40 -4.33 -2.40 -0.99
C CYS A 40 -5.50 -3.35 -1.29
N ASP A 41 -6.51 -2.88 -2.02
CA ASP A 41 -7.69 -3.65 -2.39
C ASP A 41 -7.31 -4.85 -3.28
N LYS A 42 -6.41 -4.64 -4.24
CA LYS A 42 -5.94 -5.70 -5.15
C LYS A 42 -5.05 -6.72 -4.49
N VAL A 43 -4.22 -6.32 -3.53
CA VAL A 43 -3.48 -7.29 -2.71
C VAL A 43 -4.47 -8.18 -1.96
N LYS A 44 -5.46 -7.59 -1.29
CA LYS A 44 -6.48 -8.36 -0.57
C LYS A 44 -7.22 -9.33 -1.48
N GLU A 45 -7.65 -8.88 -2.67
CA GLU A 45 -8.33 -9.70 -3.67
C GLU A 45 -7.45 -10.88 -4.13
N TYR A 46 -6.22 -10.62 -4.56
CA TYR A 46 -5.34 -11.63 -5.15
C TYR A 46 -4.72 -12.59 -4.13
N THR A 47 -4.72 -12.22 -2.85
CA THR A 47 -4.31 -13.12 -1.76
C THR A 47 -5.49 -13.83 -1.11
N ASN A 48 -6.70 -13.74 -1.67
CA ASN A 48 -7.94 -14.27 -1.07
C ASN A 48 -8.15 -13.82 0.39
N GLY A 49 -7.74 -12.59 0.72
CA GLY A 49 -7.85 -12.03 2.07
C GLY A 49 -6.70 -12.37 3.03
N ASP A 50 -5.70 -13.16 2.63
CA ASP A 50 -4.58 -13.50 3.53
C ASP A 50 -3.73 -12.28 3.93
N ILE A 51 -3.63 -11.27 3.07
CA ILE A 51 -2.93 -10.02 3.33
C ILE A 51 -3.93 -8.87 3.33
N GLU A 52 -4.00 -8.16 4.45
CA GLU A 52 -4.75 -6.91 4.57
C GLU A 52 -3.78 -5.76 4.84
N ILE A 53 -3.80 -4.75 3.97
CA ILE A 53 -2.94 -3.57 4.06
C ILE A 53 -3.79 -2.37 4.45
N THR A 54 -3.38 -1.65 5.50
CA THR A 54 -4.00 -0.39 5.92
C THR A 54 -3.17 0.78 5.40
N LEU A 55 -3.77 1.62 4.56
CA LEU A 55 -3.14 2.85 4.09
C LEU A 55 -3.25 3.93 5.17
N HIS A 56 -2.11 4.51 5.55
CA HIS A 56 -2.01 5.63 6.48
C HIS A 56 -1.52 6.88 5.73
N PRO A 57 -2.44 7.69 5.17
CA PRO A 57 -2.09 8.83 4.35
C PRO A 57 -1.68 10.05 5.18
N ASN A 58 -1.20 11.09 4.51
CA ASN A 58 -0.96 12.42 5.08
C ASN A 58 0.04 12.43 6.26
N GLY A 59 0.98 11.49 6.29
CA GLY A 59 2.00 11.43 7.35
C GLY A 59 1.48 10.95 8.70
N LEU A 60 0.37 10.20 8.73
CA LEU A 60 -0.17 9.64 9.99
C LEU A 60 0.80 8.70 10.71
N LEU A 61 1.73 8.07 10.00
CA LEU A 61 2.79 7.23 10.58
C LEU A 61 4.14 7.94 10.67
N GLY A 62 4.19 9.24 10.38
CA GLY A 62 5.41 10.04 10.42
C GLY A 62 5.76 10.67 9.09
N THR A 63 6.92 11.33 9.09
CA THR A 63 7.52 12.00 7.94
C THR A 63 8.08 11.00 6.93
N HIS A 64 8.57 11.52 5.81
CA HIS A 64 9.20 10.73 4.76
C HIS A 64 10.40 9.91 5.27
N ASP A 65 11.33 10.55 5.99
CA ASP A 65 12.56 9.90 6.44
C ASP A 65 12.27 8.89 7.56
N GLU A 66 11.32 9.19 8.45
CA GLU A 66 10.82 8.24 9.44
C GLU A 66 10.16 7.02 8.78
N SER A 67 9.36 7.22 7.73
CA SER A 67 8.76 6.13 6.96
C SER A 67 9.82 5.27 6.25
N PHE A 68 10.88 5.89 5.72
CA PHE A 68 12.01 5.18 5.11
C PHE A 68 12.72 4.29 6.14
N HIS A 69 13.03 4.85 7.31
CA HIS A 69 13.66 4.08 8.39
C HIS A 69 12.73 2.98 8.92
N GLY A 70 11.42 3.24 9.03
CA GLY A 70 10.44 2.26 9.48
C GLY A 70 10.30 1.05 8.55
N VAL A 71 10.44 1.25 7.23
CA VAL A 71 10.54 0.12 6.29
C VAL A 71 11.89 -0.58 6.37
N THR A 72 12.97 0.18 6.62
CA THR A 72 14.33 -0.37 6.69
C THR A 72 14.52 -1.26 7.93
N ASP A 73 13.93 -0.88 9.07
CA ASP A 73 14.00 -1.65 10.33
C ASP A 73 12.86 -2.67 10.49
N GLY A 74 11.87 -2.65 9.60
CA GLY A 74 10.75 -3.59 9.57
C GLY A 74 9.59 -3.24 10.51
N SER A 75 9.57 -2.04 11.10
CA SER A 75 8.45 -1.55 11.91
C SER A 75 7.21 -1.14 11.09
N THR A 76 7.38 -0.91 9.79
CA THR A 76 6.29 -0.69 8.82
C THR A 76 6.57 -1.49 7.55
N GLU A 77 5.58 -2.18 6.99
CA GLU A 77 5.83 -3.08 5.85
C GLU A 77 5.97 -2.37 4.51
N ILE A 78 5.27 -1.25 4.32
CA ILE A 78 5.24 -0.54 3.05
C ILE A 78 5.30 0.98 3.29
N ALA A 79 6.05 1.71 2.46
CA ALA A 79 6.00 3.16 2.44
C ALA A 79 6.09 3.73 1.02
N ALA A 80 5.41 4.85 0.79
CA ALA A 80 5.49 5.62 -0.44
C ALA A 80 6.63 6.63 -0.29
N LEU A 81 7.72 6.41 -1.01
CA LEU A 81 8.98 7.11 -0.78
C LEU A 81 9.49 7.75 -2.07
N SER A 82 10.17 8.88 -1.91
CA SER A 82 11.01 9.46 -2.94
C SER A 82 12.45 9.12 -2.56
N PRO A 83 13.27 8.62 -3.49
CA PRO A 83 14.61 8.15 -3.15
C PRO A 83 15.57 9.35 -3.00
N TYR A 84 15.38 10.17 -1.97
CA TYR A 84 16.15 11.38 -1.76
C TYR A 84 17.63 11.10 -1.54
N VAL A 85 18.48 12.00 -2.04
CA VAL A 85 19.95 11.82 -2.02
C VAL A 85 20.54 11.70 -0.61
N ASN A 86 19.88 12.23 0.41
CA ASN A 86 20.29 12.07 1.82
C ASN A 86 20.06 10.65 2.35
N LEU A 87 19.14 9.88 1.74
CA LEU A 87 18.82 8.51 2.12
C LEU A 87 19.49 7.49 1.19
N ILE A 88 19.41 7.75 -0.12
CA ILE A 88 19.96 6.89 -1.18
C ILE A 88 20.76 7.79 -2.14
N PRO A 89 22.10 7.77 -2.10
CA PRO A 89 22.93 8.69 -2.90
C PRO A 89 22.63 8.70 -4.41
N VAL A 90 22.23 7.55 -4.98
CA VAL A 90 21.93 7.39 -6.42
C VAL A 90 20.44 7.61 -6.72
N GLY A 91 19.62 7.83 -5.69
CA GLY A 91 18.16 7.74 -5.76
C GLY A 91 17.49 8.77 -6.67
N MET A 92 18.00 10.00 -6.71
CA MET A 92 17.37 11.10 -7.46
C MET A 92 17.94 11.30 -8.88
N MET A 93 18.51 10.27 -9.49
CA MET A 93 19.03 10.37 -10.87
C MET A 93 17.97 10.86 -11.87
N ASN A 94 16.70 10.46 -11.64
CA ASN A 94 15.56 10.86 -12.44
C ASN A 94 15.09 12.32 -12.22
N TRP A 95 15.54 13.00 -11.16
CA TRP A 95 15.19 14.40 -10.87
C TRP A 95 16.37 15.36 -11.10
N MET A 96 17.46 14.85 -11.67
CA MET A 96 18.53 15.70 -12.16
C MET A 96 17.98 16.62 -13.27
N PRO A 97 18.31 17.92 -13.25
CA PRO A 97 17.86 18.84 -14.28
C PRO A 97 18.19 18.30 -15.69
N TRP A 98 17.20 18.36 -16.59
CA TRP A 98 17.31 17.96 -17.99
C TRP A 98 17.59 16.46 -18.26
N THR A 99 17.45 15.56 -17.27
CA THR A 99 17.61 14.11 -17.52
C THR A 99 16.34 13.39 -17.98
N VAL A 100 15.17 13.94 -17.65
CA VAL A 100 13.86 13.46 -18.11
C VAL A 100 13.17 14.57 -18.89
N SER A 101 12.95 14.37 -20.19
CA SER A 101 12.38 15.38 -21.09
C SER A 101 10.90 15.16 -21.42
N THR A 102 10.38 13.93 -21.22
CA THR A 102 8.98 13.57 -21.49
C THR A 102 8.50 12.53 -20.47
N PHE A 103 7.18 12.50 -20.23
CA PHE A 103 6.49 11.44 -19.49
C PHE A 103 5.57 10.59 -20.39
N ASP A 104 5.63 10.87 -21.69
CA ASP A 104 4.95 10.14 -22.77
C ASP A 104 5.70 8.84 -23.11
#